data_AF-A0A7J6W7A3-F1
#
_entry.id   AF-A0A7J6W7A3-F1
#
_cell.length_a   1.000
_cell.length_b   1.000
_cell.length_c   1.000
_cell.angle_alpha   90.00
_cell.angle_beta   90.00
_cell.angle_gamma   90.00
#
_symmetry.space_group_name_H-M   'P 1'
#
loop_
_entity.id
_entity.type
_entity.pdbx_description
1 polymer ?
#
loop_
_entity_poly.entity_id
_entity_poly.type
_entity_poly.pdbx_seq_one_letter_code
_entity_poly.pdbx_strand_id
1 'polypeptide(L)'
;MTLALSKNVDAVITEDSDLIPFGCPRIVFKMDKYGQGVQFQYSMLHQNKELSFTGFTKRMLLEMCILSGCDYLQSLPGMGLRKAHALIQKFKSYDKVIKHLRYNTVAVPPLYEESFKKALWAFQHQRVYNPAIEDIVHLTDIPFDLVHDLDFLGPYPEYLFFFIFCIFLIEKASLYY
;
A
#
# COMPACT_ATOMS: atom_id res chain seq x y z
N MET A 1 3.38 -6.26 -8.21
CA MET A 1 3.42 -6.22 -6.73
C MET A 1 3.40 -7.61 -6.12
N THR A 2 2.33 -8.38 -6.30
CA THR A 2 2.19 -9.75 -5.77
C THR A 2 3.40 -10.63 -6.08
N LEU A 3 3.86 -10.61 -7.33
CA LEU A 3 5.05 -11.33 -7.79
C LEU A 3 6.34 -10.95 -7.03
N ALA A 4 6.47 -9.69 -6.61
CA ALA A 4 7.64 -9.23 -5.88
C ALA A 4 7.58 -9.67 -4.40
N LEU A 5 6.38 -9.77 -3.84
CA LEU A 5 6.17 -10.25 -2.47
C LEU A 5 6.36 -11.78 -2.39
N SER A 6 5.95 -12.52 -3.42
CA SER A 6 6.17 -13.97 -3.56
C SER A 6 7.58 -14.34 -4.04
N LYS A 7 8.47 -13.36 -4.25
CA LYS A 7 9.86 -13.52 -4.73
C LYS A 7 9.98 -14.16 -6.12
N ASN A 8 8.95 -14.03 -6.96
CA ASN A 8 9.02 -14.41 -8.36
C ASN A 8 9.75 -13.36 -9.22
N VAL A 9 9.87 -12.12 -8.74
CA VAL A 9 10.64 -11.05 -9.38
C VAL A 9 11.50 -10.30 -8.36
N ASP A 10 12.66 -9.82 -8.78
CA ASP A 10 13.63 -9.13 -7.91
C ASP A 10 13.31 -7.65 -7.65
N ALA A 11 12.60 -7.00 -8.58
CA ALA A 11 12.25 -5.58 -8.50
C ALA A 11 10.98 -5.30 -9.32
N VAL A 12 10.27 -4.22 -8.96
CA VAL A 12 9.19 -3.67 -9.78
C VAL A 12 9.62 -2.31 -10.34
N ILE A 13 9.49 -2.12 -11.64
CA ILE A 13 9.68 -0.81 -12.28
C ILE A 13 8.32 -0.13 -12.37
N THR A 14 8.18 1.07 -11.82
CA THR A 14 6.95 1.87 -11.90
C THR A 14 7.27 3.34 -11.64
N GLU A 15 6.42 4.25 -12.12
CA GLU A 15 6.44 5.66 -11.68
C GLU A 15 5.59 5.89 -10.42
N ASP A 16 4.70 4.96 -10.10
CA ASP A 16 3.72 5.11 -9.03
C ASP A 16 4.29 4.73 -7.67
N SER A 17 4.28 5.68 -6.72
CA SER A 17 4.77 5.47 -5.36
C SER A 17 3.88 4.57 -4.50
N ASP A 18 2.70 4.22 -4.99
CA ASP A 18 1.68 3.50 -4.23
C ASP A 18 2.10 2.08 -3.89
N LEU A 19 3.11 1.52 -4.54
CA LEU A 19 3.68 0.21 -4.20
C LEU A 19 4.44 0.20 -2.87
N ILE A 20 4.83 1.37 -2.33
CA ILE A 20 5.54 1.48 -1.05
C ILE A 20 4.65 1.02 0.12
N PRO A 21 3.41 1.53 0.33
CA PRO A 21 2.54 1.08 1.41
C PRO A 21 2.15 -0.40 1.30
N PHE A 22 2.07 -0.97 0.09
CA PHE A 22 1.89 -2.42 -0.08
C PHE A 22 3.12 -3.27 0.31
N GLY A 23 4.24 -2.63 0.66
CA GLY A 23 5.41 -3.31 1.19
C GLY A 23 6.30 -3.96 0.13
N CYS A 24 6.25 -3.48 -1.12
CA CYS A 24 7.15 -3.94 -2.18
C CYS A 24 8.62 -3.77 -1.75
N PRO A 25 9.45 -4.84 -1.78
CA PRO A 25 10.78 -4.81 -1.17
C PRO A 25 11.78 -3.94 -1.95
N ARG A 26 11.64 -3.89 -3.28
CA ARG A 26 12.49 -3.14 -4.20
C ARG A 26 11.65 -2.57 -5.34
N ILE A 27 11.73 -1.25 -5.53
CA ILE A 27 11.04 -0.51 -6.59
C ILE A 27 12.09 0.31 -7.33
N VAL A 28 11.97 0.41 -8.66
CA VAL A 28 12.78 1.30 -9.48
C VAL A 28 11.85 2.33 -10.11
N PHE A 29 12.03 3.59 -9.72
CA PHE A 29 11.30 4.75 -10.22
C PHE A 29 12.07 5.45 -11.34
N LYS A 30 11.37 6.18 -12.21
CA LYS A 30 11.96 7.09 -13.20
C LYS A 30 13.02 6.42 -14.08
N MET A 31 12.77 5.18 -14.50
CA MET A 31 13.74 4.45 -15.30
C MET A 31 13.74 5.00 -16.74
N ASP A 32 14.88 5.50 -17.20
CA ASP A 32 15.04 6.00 -18.56
C ASP A 32 15.30 4.86 -19.57
N LYS A 33 15.32 5.23 -20.85
CA LYS A 33 15.60 4.30 -21.97
C LYS A 33 17.01 3.70 -21.95
N TYR A 34 17.90 4.22 -21.10
CA TYR A 34 19.26 3.74 -20.92
C TYR A 34 19.40 2.86 -19.65
N GLY A 35 18.29 2.58 -18.95
CA GLY A 35 18.25 1.75 -17.74
C GLY A 35 18.65 2.48 -16.46
N GLN A 36 18.77 3.81 -16.48
CA GLN A 36 19.05 4.60 -15.28
C GLN A 36 17.76 4.98 -14.57
N GLY A 37 17.68 4.72 -13.27
CA GLY A 37 16.50 5.05 -12.46
C GLY A 37 16.84 5.26 -10.99
N VAL A 38 15.83 5.64 -10.22
CA VAL A 38 15.92 5.86 -8.77
C VAL A 38 15.37 4.64 -8.05
N GLN A 39 16.25 3.92 -7.35
CA GLN A 39 15.85 2.74 -6.60
C GLN A 39 15.34 3.10 -5.20
N PHE A 40 14.18 2.56 -4.85
CA PHE A 40 13.71 2.44 -3.48
C PHE A 40 13.92 1.02 -3.00
N GLN A 41 14.56 0.86 -1.84
CA GLN A 41 14.73 -0.43 -1.19
C GLN A 41 14.33 -0.33 0.27
N TYR A 42 13.42 -1.20 0.70
CA TYR A 42 12.88 -1.17 2.04
C TYR A 42 13.96 -1.33 3.13
N SER A 43 14.96 -2.17 2.87
CA SER A 43 16.10 -2.39 3.77
C SER A 43 16.99 -1.17 3.94
N MET A 44 16.96 -0.22 3.00
CA MET A 44 17.78 1.00 3.04
C MET A 44 17.02 2.22 3.58
N LEU A 45 15.76 2.04 4.01
CA LEU A 45 14.91 3.14 4.49
C LEU A 45 15.55 3.94 5.63
N HIS A 46 16.35 3.28 6.48
CA HIS A 46 17.07 3.91 7.58
C HIS A 46 18.18 4.89 7.13
N GLN A 47 18.59 4.84 5.85
CA GLN A 47 19.62 5.71 5.26
C GLN A 47 19.05 7.03 4.73
N ASN A 48 17.73 7.21 4.79
CA ASN A 48 17.08 8.42 4.31
C ASN A 48 17.56 9.65 5.10
N LYS A 49 17.96 10.70 4.38
CA LYS A 49 18.55 11.91 4.98
C LYS A 49 17.51 12.93 5.43
N GLU A 50 16.36 12.98 4.76
CA GLU A 50 15.34 14.01 5.04
C GLU A 50 14.43 13.68 6.22
N LEU A 51 14.07 12.40 6.36
CA LEU A 51 13.20 11.88 7.42
C LEU A 51 13.87 10.67 8.04
N SER A 52 14.03 10.69 9.36
CA SER A 52 14.57 9.56 10.10
C SER A 52 13.51 8.47 10.23
N PHE A 53 13.79 7.31 9.66
CA PHE A 53 12.98 6.09 9.82
C PHE A 53 13.57 5.13 10.86
N THR A 54 14.41 5.64 11.77
CA THR A 54 14.98 4.83 12.84
C THR A 54 13.86 4.28 13.73
N GLY A 55 13.78 2.95 13.82
CA GLY A 55 12.72 2.26 14.57
C GLY A 55 11.35 2.25 13.88
N PHE A 56 11.24 2.62 12.61
CA PHE A 56 10.01 2.41 11.84
C PHE A 56 9.85 0.94 11.47
N THR A 57 8.67 0.39 11.76
CA THR A 57 8.27 -0.91 11.27
C THR A 57 7.53 -0.78 9.94
N LYS A 58 7.33 -1.92 9.24
CA LYS A 58 6.54 -1.94 8.00
C LYS A 58 5.14 -1.37 8.19
N ARG A 59 4.51 -1.75 9.29
CA ARG A 59 3.20 -1.29 9.70
C ARG A 59 3.18 0.22 9.95
N MET A 60 4.18 0.76 10.63
CA MET A 60 4.28 2.21 10.86
C MET A 60 4.40 2.99 9.55
N LEU A 61 5.15 2.48 8.56
CA LEU A 61 5.24 3.12 7.25
C LEU A 61 3.89 3.12 6.52
N LEU A 62 3.19 1.99 6.52
CA LEU A 62 1.84 1.87 5.94
C LEU A 62 0.87 2.86 6.61
N GLU A 63 0.81 2.86 7.95
CA GLU A 63 -0.05 3.78 8.70
C GLU A 63 0.29 5.24 8.44
N MET A 64 1.58 5.57 8.28
CA MET A 64 2.03 6.90 7.89
C MET A 64 1.55 7.29 6.49
N CYS A 65 1.65 6.40 5.50
CA CYS A 65 1.18 6.63 4.13
C CYS A 65 -0.34 6.87 4.10
N ILE A 66 -1.13 6.06 4.80
CA ILE A 66 -2.59 6.24 4.88
C ILE A 66 -2.93 7.58 5.56
N LEU A 67 -2.23 7.95 6.64
CA LEU A 67 -2.44 9.24 7.31
C LEU A 67 -2.15 10.43 6.40
N SER A 68 -1.15 10.34 5.53
CA SER A 68 -0.83 11.40 4.56
C SER A 68 -1.81 11.50 3.39
N GLY A 69 -2.73 10.54 3.27
CA GLY A 69 -3.72 10.46 2.19
C GLY A 69 -3.35 9.40 1.17
N CYS A 70 -4.36 8.66 0.72
CA CYS A 70 -4.27 7.63 -0.32
C CYS A 70 -5.63 7.51 -1.03
N ASP A 71 -5.70 6.68 -2.07
CA ASP A 71 -6.94 6.47 -2.84
C ASP A 71 -8.12 5.95 -2.00
N TYR A 72 -7.83 5.24 -0.92
CA TYR A 72 -8.85 4.71 -0.02
C TYR A 72 -9.31 5.70 1.05
N LEU A 73 -8.50 6.72 1.36
CA LEU A 73 -8.76 7.66 2.45
C LEU A 73 -8.10 9.00 2.18
N GLN A 74 -8.92 10.04 2.05
CA GLN A 74 -8.46 11.41 2.02
C GLN A 74 -7.82 11.79 3.36
N SER A 75 -6.69 12.51 3.32
CA SER A 75 -6.00 12.96 4.52
C SER A 75 -6.79 14.02 5.30
N LEU A 76 -6.51 14.12 6.60
CA LEU A 76 -7.04 15.21 7.43
C LEU A 76 -6.50 16.57 6.97
N PRO A 77 -7.22 17.69 7.18
CA PRO A 77 -6.74 19.01 6.83
C PRO A 77 -5.35 19.32 7.42
N GLY A 78 -4.42 19.70 6.55
CA GLY A 78 -3.02 19.97 6.92
C GLY A 78 -2.23 18.73 7.33
N MET A 79 -2.68 17.52 6.99
CA MET A 79 -1.96 16.26 7.20
C MET A 79 -1.22 15.83 5.93
N GLY A 80 0.05 16.24 5.82
CA GLY A 80 0.97 15.75 4.79
C GLY A 80 1.97 14.73 5.33
N LEU A 81 2.79 14.16 4.43
CA LEU A 81 3.76 13.10 4.75
C LEU A 81 4.68 13.44 5.93
N ARG A 82 5.26 14.65 5.98
CA ARG A 82 6.14 15.07 7.09
C ARG A 82 5.43 15.11 8.45
N LYS A 83 4.17 15.55 8.47
CA LYS A 83 3.37 15.62 9.70
C LYS A 83 2.92 14.22 10.14
N ALA A 84 2.48 13.39 9.20
CA ALA A 84 2.13 12.00 9.44
C ALA A 84 3.34 11.22 9.99
N HIS A 85 4.52 11.41 9.39
CA HIS A 85 5.79 10.83 9.86
C HIS A 85 6.08 11.21 11.31
N ALA A 86 6.07 12.50 11.65
CA ALA A 86 6.34 12.98 13.01
C ALA A 86 5.35 12.39 14.03
N LEU A 87 4.07 12.31 13.68
CA LEU A 87 3.03 11.75 14.55
C LEU A 87 3.21 10.25 14.76
N ILE A 88 3.45 9.46 13.71
CA ILE A 88 3.70 8.02 13.82
C ILE A 88 5.02 7.76 14.56
N GLN A 89 6.06 8.56 14.32
CA GLN A 89 7.31 8.43 15.04
C GLN A 89 7.13 8.63 16.56
N LYS A 90 6.28 9.59 16.95
CA LYS A 90 5.98 9.91 18.35
C LYS A 90 5.03 8.91 19.01
N PHE A 91 3.93 8.57 18.34
CA PHE A 91 2.84 7.80 18.94
C PHE A 91 2.87 6.30 18.60
N LYS A 92 3.66 5.89 17.60
CA LYS A 92 3.90 4.51 17.14
C LYS A 92 2.73 3.80 16.46
N SER A 93 1.51 4.31 16.57
CA SER A 93 0.33 3.71 15.94
C SER A 93 -0.74 4.73 15.57
N TYR A 94 -1.50 4.46 14.50
CA TYR A 94 -2.55 5.35 14.00
C TYR A 94 -3.64 5.64 15.04
N ASP A 95 -4.01 4.67 15.88
CA ASP A 95 -5.07 4.83 16.88
C ASP A 95 -4.67 5.89 17.93
N LYS A 96 -3.41 5.89 18.35
CA LYS A 96 -2.87 6.88 19.29
C LYS A 96 -2.76 8.26 18.61
N VAL A 97 -2.40 8.29 17.33
CA VAL A 97 -2.38 9.55 16.55
C VAL A 97 -3.78 10.14 16.46
N ILE A 98 -4.79 9.37 16.07
CA ILE A 98 -6.17 9.85 15.94
C ILE A 98 -6.71 10.35 17.29
N LYS A 99 -6.48 9.59 18.39
CA LYS A 99 -6.86 10.03 19.74
C LYS A 99 -6.21 11.35 20.13
N HIS A 100 -4.92 11.51 19.85
CA HIS A 100 -4.20 12.75 20.11
C HIS A 100 -4.74 13.94 19.30
N LEU A 101 -5.09 13.73 18.02
CA LEU A 101 -5.65 14.77 17.15
C LEU A 101 -7.05 15.21 17.62
N ARG A 102 -7.90 14.26 18.06
CA ARG A 102 -9.22 14.56 18.62
C ARG A 102 -9.12 15.42 19.89
N TYR A 103 -8.13 15.17 20.73
CA TYR A 103 -7.91 15.95 21.96
C TYR A 103 -7.42 17.38 21.66
N ASN A 104 -6.54 17.55 20.68
CA ASN A 104 -5.95 18.85 20.31
C ASN A 104 -6.78 19.64 19.29
N THR A 105 -8.11 19.48 19.31
CA THR A 105 -9.08 20.32 18.57
C THR A 105 -8.98 20.26 17.03
N VAL A 106 -8.28 19.26 16.47
CA VAL A 106 -8.36 19.00 15.03
C VAL A 106 -9.72 18.38 14.74
N ALA A 107 -10.45 18.94 13.78
CA ALA A 107 -11.72 18.39 13.30
C ALA A 107 -11.48 17.04 12.60
N VAL A 108 -11.43 15.97 13.38
CA VAL A 108 -11.40 14.59 12.89
C VAL A 108 -12.85 14.16 12.63
N PRO A 109 -13.21 13.81 11.38
CA PRO A 109 -14.56 13.32 11.10
C PRO A 109 -14.90 12.08 11.95
N PRO A 110 -16.15 11.92 12.42
CA PRO A 110 -16.52 10.81 13.30
C PRO A 110 -16.16 9.43 12.75
N LEU A 111 -16.36 9.22 11.45
CA LEU A 111 -16.12 7.96 10.73
C LEU A 111 -14.68 7.79 10.21
N TYR A 112 -13.80 8.77 10.41
CA TYR A 112 -12.45 8.73 9.84
C TYR A 112 -11.66 7.50 10.30
N GLU A 113 -11.81 7.10 11.56
CA GLU A 113 -11.11 5.93 12.11
C GLU A 113 -11.59 4.62 11.47
N GLU A 114 -12.88 4.50 11.16
CA GLU A 114 -13.44 3.34 10.46
C GLU A 114 -12.95 3.28 9.03
N SER A 115 -12.99 4.41 8.31
CA SER A 115 -12.42 4.52 6.96
C SER A 115 -10.92 4.22 6.94
N PHE A 116 -10.18 4.62 7.98
CA PHE A 116 -8.77 4.28 8.13
C PHE A 116 -8.53 2.78 8.28
N LYS A 117 -9.35 2.08 9.07
CA LYS A 117 -9.29 0.62 9.18
C LYS A 117 -9.57 -0.06 7.84
N LYS A 118 -10.58 0.41 7.11
CA LYS A 118 -10.89 -0.08 5.75
C LYS A 118 -9.71 0.13 4.80
N ALA A 119 -9.09 1.31 4.79
CA ALA A 119 -7.89 1.57 3.99
C ALA A 119 -6.73 0.65 4.37
N LEU A 120 -6.50 0.41 5.66
CA LEU A 120 -5.48 -0.52 6.14
C LEU A 120 -5.72 -1.94 5.63
N TRP A 121 -6.96 -2.41 5.71
CA TRP A 121 -7.36 -3.72 5.19
C TRP A 121 -7.26 -3.81 3.68
N ALA A 122 -7.59 -2.74 2.94
CA ALA A 122 -7.39 -2.69 1.49
C ALA A 122 -5.91 -2.91 1.15
N PHE A 123 -4.98 -2.20 1.79
CA PHE A 123 -3.55 -2.43 1.54
C PHE A 123 -3.05 -3.83 1.94
N GLN A 124 -3.68 -4.49 2.92
CA GLN A 124 -3.24 -5.79 3.42
C GLN A 124 -3.87 -6.97 2.65
N HIS A 125 -5.12 -6.83 2.23
CA HIS A 125 -5.97 -7.93 1.76
C HIS A 125 -6.60 -7.66 0.39
N GLN A 126 -6.15 -6.63 -0.35
CA GLN A 126 -6.67 -6.38 -1.70
C GLN A 126 -6.57 -7.64 -2.57
N ARG A 127 -7.58 -7.80 -3.43
CA ARG A 127 -7.63 -8.87 -4.43
C ARG A 127 -6.54 -8.67 -5.48
N VAL A 128 -5.80 -9.74 -5.76
CA VAL A 128 -4.71 -9.78 -6.72
C VAL A 128 -4.78 -11.05 -7.56
N TYR A 129 -4.35 -10.95 -8.81
CA TYR A 129 -4.25 -12.13 -9.67
C TYR A 129 -3.00 -12.95 -9.32
N ASN A 130 -3.17 -14.26 -9.15
CA ASN A 130 -2.09 -15.22 -8.98
C ASN A 130 -1.91 -16.06 -10.25
N PRO A 131 -0.84 -15.84 -11.04
CA PRO A 131 -0.65 -16.54 -12.30
C PRO A 131 -0.32 -18.03 -12.15
N ALA A 132 0.09 -18.50 -10.95
CA ALA A 132 0.40 -19.92 -10.74
C ALA A 132 -0.84 -20.80 -10.65
N ILE A 133 -1.96 -20.23 -10.20
CA ILE A 133 -3.25 -20.93 -10.06
C ILE A 133 -4.33 -20.33 -10.98
N GLU A 134 -3.96 -19.31 -11.76
CA GLU A 134 -4.80 -18.58 -12.69
C GLU A 134 -6.10 -18.00 -12.09
N ASP A 135 -6.07 -17.61 -10.82
CA ASP A 135 -7.25 -17.13 -10.08
C ASP A 135 -6.96 -15.84 -9.28
N ILE A 136 -8.02 -15.15 -8.88
CA ILE A 136 -7.97 -13.99 -7.98
C ILE A 136 -7.91 -14.50 -6.54
N VAL A 137 -6.84 -14.10 -5.85
CA VAL A 137 -6.63 -14.35 -4.42
C VAL A 137 -6.53 -13.05 -3.65
N HIS A 138 -6.59 -13.12 -2.32
CA HIS A 138 -6.25 -11.98 -1.48
C HIS A 138 -4.73 -11.91 -1.25
N LEU A 139 -4.19 -10.70 -1.16
CA LEU A 139 -2.75 -10.47 -0.96
C LEU A 139 -2.20 -11.16 0.31
N THR A 140 -3.00 -11.17 1.38
CA THR A 140 -2.78 -11.95 2.59
C THR A 140 -4.11 -12.50 3.08
N ASP A 141 -4.07 -13.60 3.83
CA ASP A 141 -5.27 -14.27 4.36
C ASP A 141 -6.17 -13.30 5.12
N ILE A 142 -7.46 -13.33 4.84
CA ILE A 142 -8.44 -12.48 5.52
C ILE A 142 -8.66 -13.01 6.94
N PRO A 143 -8.56 -12.18 7.98
CA PRO A 143 -8.90 -12.59 9.34
C PRO A 143 -10.36 -13.05 9.41
N PHE A 144 -10.66 -14.09 10.18
CA PHE A 144 -12.01 -14.66 10.30
C PHE A 144 -13.07 -13.63 10.74
N ASP A 145 -12.66 -12.56 11.43
CA ASP A 145 -13.55 -11.49 11.90
C ASP A 145 -13.97 -10.48 10.79
N LEU A 146 -13.37 -10.54 9.59
CA LEU A 146 -13.61 -9.59 8.49
C LEU A 146 -14.68 -10.03 7.49
N VAL A 147 -15.31 -11.18 7.68
CA VAL A 147 -16.04 -11.92 6.62
C VAL A 147 -17.30 -11.19 6.10
N HIS A 148 -17.77 -10.16 6.80
CA HIS A 148 -18.95 -9.39 6.40
C HIS A 148 -18.55 -8.10 5.65
N ASP A 149 -18.91 -8.03 4.37
CA ASP A 149 -18.67 -6.92 3.42
C ASP A 149 -17.19 -6.71 3.02
N LEU A 150 -16.75 -7.45 1.98
CA LEU A 150 -15.38 -7.43 1.43
C LEU A 150 -15.29 -6.68 0.08
N ASP A 151 -16.34 -5.99 -0.35
CA ASP A 151 -16.37 -5.34 -1.67
C ASP A 151 -15.38 -4.18 -1.73
N PHE A 152 -15.10 -3.55 -0.59
CA PHE A 152 -14.09 -2.49 -0.46
C PHE A 152 -12.65 -2.98 -0.68
N LEU A 153 -12.38 -4.30 -0.68
CA LEU A 153 -11.07 -4.89 -1.00
C LEU A 153 -10.83 -5.03 -2.52
N GLY A 154 -11.72 -4.43 -3.33
CA GLY A 154 -11.75 -4.49 -4.79
C GLY A 154 -12.80 -5.49 -5.24
N PRO A 155 -13.87 -5.11 -5.96
CA PRO A 155 -14.96 -6.02 -6.30
C PRO A 155 -14.47 -7.19 -7.16
N TYR A 156 -15.13 -8.35 -7.05
CA TYR A 156 -14.86 -9.46 -7.96
C TYR A 156 -15.24 -9.00 -9.38
N PRO A 157 -14.32 -9.03 -10.37
CA PRO A 157 -14.66 -8.65 -11.73
C PRO A 157 -15.77 -9.57 -12.24
N GLU A 158 -16.74 -9.01 -12.98
CA GLU A 158 -17.68 -9.85 -13.73
C GLU A 158 -16.88 -10.82 -14.62
N TYR A 159 -17.31 -12.08 -14.71
CA TYR A 159 -16.56 -13.19 -15.33
C TYR A 159 -15.94 -12.86 -16.69
N LEU A 160 -16.61 -12.02 -17.50
CA LEU A 160 -16.14 -11.59 -18.82
C LEU A 160 -14.93 -10.64 -18.75
N PHE A 161 -14.89 -9.77 -17.74
CA PHE A 161 -13.79 -8.83 -17.50
C PHE A 161 -12.56 -9.53 -16.91
N PHE A 162 -12.77 -10.56 -16.09
CA PHE A 162 -11.70 -11.40 -15.56
C PHE A 162 -10.94 -12.12 -16.67
N PHE A 163 -11.66 -12.74 -17.61
CA PHE A 163 -11.06 -13.47 -18.73
C PHE A 163 -10.23 -12.55 -19.65
N ILE A 164 -10.75 -11.35 -19.93
CA ILE A 164 -10.04 -10.34 -20.75
C ILE A 164 -8.80 -9.81 -20.01
N PHE A 165 -8.89 -9.54 -18.71
CA PHE A 165 -7.76 -9.06 -17.91
C PHE A 165 -6.65 -10.12 -17.78
N CYS A 166 -7.01 -11.39 -17.59
CA CYS A 166 -6.06 -12.51 -17.59
C CYS A 166 -5.36 -12.67 -18.94
N ILE A 167 -6.10 -12.63 -20.05
CA ILE A 167 -5.51 -12.68 -21.41
C ILE A 167 -4.54 -11.51 -21.62
N PHE A 168 -4.91 -10.29 -21.23
CA PHE A 168 -4.04 -9.12 -21.38
C PHE A 168 -2.77 -9.19 -20.50
N LEU A 169 -2.86 -9.75 -19.29
CA LEU A 169 -1.71 -9.97 -18.42
C LEU A 169 -0.80 -11.08 -18.92
N ILE A 170 -1.36 -12.17 -19.47
CA ILE A 170 -0.62 -13.30 -20.04
C ILE A 170 0.11 -12.87 -21.33
N GLU A 171 -0.56 -12.16 -22.26
CA GLU A 171 0.07 -11.66 -23.48
C GLU A 171 1.19 -10.67 -23.19
N LYS A 172 1.04 -9.79 -22.19
CA LYS A 172 2.12 -8.90 -21.77
C LYS A 172 3.27 -9.62 -21.10
N ALA A 173 3.03 -10.69 -20.33
CA ALA A 173 4.10 -11.48 -19.73
C ALA A 173 4.92 -12.26 -20.78
N SER A 174 4.29 -12.74 -21.85
CA SER A 174 4.97 -13.43 -22.96
C SER A 174 5.78 -12.52 -23.89
N LEU A 175 5.51 -11.20 -23.90
CA LEU A 175 6.27 -10.22 -24.70
C LEU A 175 7.60 -9.78 -24.07
N TYR A 176 7.89 -10.20 -22.84
CA TYR A 176 9.15 -9.90 -22.13
C TYR A 176 10.07 -11.12 -21.93
N TYR A 177 9.81 -12.23 -22.63
CA TYR A 177 10.73 -13.37 -22.77
C TYR A 177 11.20 -13.54 -24.22
#